data_AF-A0AAD7BZ21-F1
#
_entry.id   AF-A0AAD7BZ21-F1
#
_cell.length_a   1.000
_cell.length_b   1.000
_cell.length_c   1.000
_cell.angle_alpha   90.00
_cell.angle_beta   90.00
_cell.angle_gamma   90.00
#
_symmetry.space_group_name_H-M   'P 1'
#
loop_
_entity.id
_entity.type
_entity.pdbx_description
1 polymer ?
#
loop_
_entity_poly.entity_id
_entity_poly.type
_entity_poly.pdbx_seq_one_letter_code
_entity_poly.pdbx_strand_id
1 'polypeptide(L)'
;MATKFSKPRQQRTRGFDIYSLPRRSVKSNLIRRLSSPGPGGAGKKSRLEPFDTIQAQHPDHLCPHCDSELPQPISLKLRTLLASASKMSQADPRLHNVWGRTTSTAIAVSVCSQHDFELKVLPEALANGWPTEHNWYALGDRVSWMEPELRPIFEERTGPREACIFWQQLRADTESLGSLAKALSARGQYSRLQHMQTGYYGEMGATVIHRTLMKMFPFSEALKVSVDPMTWMEFIINVLTPEVAMRLIMEDSEDAALDAAGAVHILRASSTYGVQMFPADE
;
A
#
# COMPACT_ATOMS: atom_id res chain seq x y z
N MET A 1 -24.27 19.55 59.89
CA MET A 1 -22.95 19.98 59.41
C MET A 1 -22.72 19.32 58.06
N ALA A 2 -22.88 20.07 56.95
CA ALA A 2 -22.77 19.55 55.60
C ALA A 2 -21.41 19.91 55.00
N THR A 3 -20.61 18.89 54.68
CA THR A 3 -19.28 19.00 54.06
C THR A 3 -19.42 19.23 52.54
N LYS A 4 -18.90 20.35 52.07
CA LYS A 4 -18.82 20.69 50.64
C LYS A 4 -17.71 19.88 49.97
N PHE A 5 -18.08 19.04 49.00
CA PHE A 5 -17.14 18.41 48.07
C PHE A 5 -16.70 19.43 47.01
N SER A 6 -15.42 19.80 47.04
CA SER A 6 -14.76 20.56 45.98
C SER A 6 -14.45 19.62 44.81
N LYS A 7 -14.94 19.96 43.60
CA LYS A 7 -14.60 19.25 42.37
C LYS A 7 -13.15 19.54 41.95
N PRO A 8 -12.40 18.56 41.43
CA PRO A 8 -11.06 18.81 40.91
C PRO A 8 -11.11 19.56 39.58
N ARG A 9 -10.17 20.50 39.47
CA ARG A 9 -9.96 21.45 38.38
C ARG A 9 -9.43 20.70 37.15
N GLN A 10 -10.22 20.64 36.07
CA GLN A 10 -9.76 20.14 34.78
C GLN A 10 -8.60 21.01 34.27
N GLN A 11 -7.39 20.44 34.23
CA GLN A 11 -6.29 21.02 33.48
C GLN A 11 -6.56 20.80 32.00
N ARG A 12 -6.78 21.89 31.26
CA ARG A 12 -6.72 21.90 29.80
C ARG A 12 -5.30 21.53 29.37
N THR A 13 -5.11 20.35 28.81
CA THR A 13 -3.91 20.01 28.05
C THR A 13 -3.91 20.90 26.80
N ARG A 14 -2.88 21.75 26.66
CA ARG A 14 -2.58 22.38 25.37
C ARG A 14 -2.18 21.26 24.42
N GLY A 15 -2.89 21.10 23.31
CA GLY A 15 -2.57 20.10 22.30
C GLY A 15 -1.14 20.31 21.80
N PHE A 16 -0.32 19.28 21.92
CA PHE A 16 1.02 19.23 21.35
C PHE A 16 0.85 18.70 19.93
N ASP A 17 0.96 19.56 18.92
CA ASP A 17 0.84 19.16 17.51
C ASP A 17 2.21 18.72 16.98
N ILE A 18 2.45 17.40 17.02
CA ILE A 18 3.71 16.77 16.55
C ILE A 18 3.81 16.66 15.02
N TYR A 19 2.80 17.12 14.28
CA TYR A 19 2.69 17.02 12.82
C TYR A 19 2.91 18.37 12.11
N SER A 20 3.36 19.37 12.85
CA SER A 20 3.73 20.69 12.33
C SER A 20 5.05 20.64 11.54
N LEU A 21 5.04 20.17 10.30
CA LEU A 21 6.24 20.04 9.47
C LEU A 21 6.67 21.37 8.83
N PRO A 22 7.97 21.74 8.86
CA PRO A 22 8.50 22.82 8.02
C PRO A 22 8.58 22.36 6.56
N ARG A 23 7.74 22.95 5.71
CA ARG A 23 7.63 22.56 4.28
C ARG A 23 8.87 22.91 3.47
N ARG A 24 9.40 21.93 2.74
CA ARG A 24 10.46 22.15 1.74
C ARG A 24 9.92 21.85 0.33
N SER A 25 10.17 22.78 -0.58
CA SER A 25 9.74 22.70 -1.98
C SER A 25 10.58 21.65 -2.73
N VAL A 26 9.93 20.60 -3.22
CA VAL A 26 10.49 19.67 -4.20
C VAL A 26 9.89 20.03 -5.56
N LYS A 27 10.76 20.34 -6.54
CA LYS A 27 10.34 20.66 -7.91
C LYS A 27 10.08 19.34 -8.66
N SER A 28 8.81 19.05 -8.96
CA SER A 28 8.41 17.94 -9.83
C SER A 28 8.69 18.30 -11.30
N ASN A 29 9.41 17.42 -12.01
CA ASN A 29 9.63 17.52 -13.46
C ASN A 29 8.58 16.70 -14.18
N LEU A 30 7.58 17.38 -14.76
CA LEU A 30 6.50 16.78 -15.53
C LEU A 30 6.94 16.51 -16.98
N ILE A 31 6.90 15.25 -17.41
CA ILE A 31 7.14 14.87 -18.81
C ILE A 31 5.88 15.07 -19.67
N ARG A 32 6.16 15.62 -20.85
CA ARG A 32 5.28 16.16 -21.89
C ARG A 32 4.49 15.08 -22.63
N ARG A 33 3.16 15.28 -22.74
CA ARG A 33 2.25 14.50 -23.60
C ARG A 33 2.64 14.67 -25.08
N LEU A 34 2.69 13.57 -25.84
CA LEU A 34 2.71 13.59 -27.30
C LEU A 34 1.39 13.05 -27.86
N SER A 35 0.93 13.75 -28.88
CA SER A 35 -0.39 13.73 -29.51
C SER A 35 -0.61 12.54 -30.45
N SER A 36 -1.87 12.13 -30.59
CA SER A 36 -2.37 11.21 -31.63
C SER A 36 -2.44 11.88 -33.02
N PRO A 37 -2.57 11.06 -34.08
CA PRO A 37 -3.44 11.42 -35.20
C PRO A 37 -4.44 10.30 -35.56
N GLY A 38 -5.67 10.71 -35.91
CA GLY A 38 -6.74 9.87 -36.45
C GLY A 38 -6.68 9.71 -38.00
N PRO A 39 -7.81 9.51 -38.69
CA PRO A 39 -8.14 8.21 -39.30
C PRO A 39 -8.32 8.26 -40.83
N GLY A 40 -8.33 7.08 -41.47
CA GLY A 40 -8.80 6.85 -42.84
C GLY A 40 -8.76 5.34 -43.12
N GLY A 41 -9.66 4.69 -43.85
CA GLY A 41 -10.80 5.06 -44.66
C GLY A 41 -11.12 3.87 -45.58
N ALA A 42 -12.38 3.79 -46.04
CA ALA A 42 -12.90 2.97 -47.15
C ALA A 42 -13.12 1.45 -46.95
N GLY A 43 -14.39 1.04 -47.07
CA GLY A 43 -14.83 -0.35 -47.14
C GLY A 43 -14.86 -0.95 -48.56
N LYS A 44 -15.18 -2.24 -48.64
CA LYS A 44 -15.73 -2.95 -49.82
C LYS A 44 -16.48 -4.22 -49.39
N LYS A 45 -17.47 -4.59 -50.19
CA LYS A 45 -18.57 -5.54 -49.93
C LYS A 45 -18.22 -7.02 -50.21
N SER A 46 -18.86 -7.88 -49.41
CA SER A 46 -19.46 -9.21 -49.69
C SER A 46 -18.78 -10.22 -50.60
N ARG A 47 -18.56 -11.43 -50.06
CA ARG A 47 -18.91 -12.72 -50.68
C ARG A 47 -18.98 -13.79 -49.57
N LEU A 48 -20.11 -14.50 -49.47
CA LEU A 48 -20.28 -15.67 -48.60
C LEU A 48 -19.74 -16.90 -49.33
N GLU A 49 -18.76 -17.57 -48.74
CA GLU A 49 -18.16 -18.85 -49.16
C GLU A 49 -17.78 -19.63 -47.88
N PRO A 50 -17.63 -20.96 -47.94
CA PRO A 50 -18.26 -21.91 -47.02
C PRO A 50 -17.45 -22.19 -45.75
N PHE A 51 -18.07 -22.98 -44.86
CA PHE A 51 -17.57 -23.49 -43.57
C PHE A 51 -16.12 -24.00 -43.62
N ASP A 52 -15.16 -23.09 -43.52
CA ASP A 52 -13.76 -23.39 -43.26
C ASP A 52 -13.42 -22.91 -41.85
N THR A 53 -13.15 -23.90 -40.99
CA THR A 53 -12.36 -23.86 -39.76
C THR A 53 -11.99 -22.45 -39.30
N ILE A 54 -12.84 -21.83 -38.48
CA ILE A 54 -12.42 -20.69 -37.68
C ILE A 54 -11.32 -21.23 -36.78
N GLN A 55 -10.05 -20.97 -37.11
CA GLN A 55 -8.98 -20.90 -36.11
C GLN A 55 -9.42 -19.79 -35.16
N ALA A 56 -10.23 -20.16 -34.17
CA ALA A 56 -10.81 -19.24 -33.23
C ALA A 56 -9.64 -18.60 -32.48
N GLN A 57 -9.36 -17.34 -32.82
CA GLN A 57 -8.46 -16.52 -32.05
C GLN A 57 -8.97 -16.55 -30.61
N HIS A 58 -8.08 -16.85 -29.67
CA HIS A 58 -8.41 -16.84 -28.25
C HIS A 58 -9.06 -15.48 -27.95
N PRO A 59 -10.22 -15.43 -27.27
CA PRO A 59 -10.80 -14.18 -26.83
C PRO A 59 -9.79 -13.55 -25.89
N ASP A 60 -9.11 -12.53 -26.39
CA ASP A 60 -8.08 -11.78 -25.65
C ASP A 60 -8.68 -10.95 -24.50
N HIS A 61 -9.98 -11.10 -24.23
CA HIS A 61 -10.74 -10.28 -23.28
C HIS A 61 -11.17 -11.02 -22.02
N LEU A 62 -11.11 -12.36 -21.93
CA LEU A 62 -11.45 -13.11 -20.71
C LEU A 62 -10.26 -13.86 -20.15
N CYS A 63 -10.13 -13.84 -18.81
CA CYS A 63 -9.13 -14.61 -18.10
C CYS A 63 -9.46 -16.10 -18.19
N PRO A 64 -8.52 -16.96 -18.63
CA PRO A 64 -8.76 -18.41 -18.74
C PRO A 64 -8.97 -19.08 -17.38
N HIS A 65 -8.70 -18.43 -16.25
CA HIS A 65 -8.79 -19.05 -14.93
C HIS A 65 -10.06 -18.65 -14.15
N CYS A 66 -10.41 -17.35 -14.15
CA CYS A 66 -11.54 -16.83 -13.36
C CYS A 66 -12.71 -16.29 -14.18
N ASP A 67 -12.64 -16.34 -15.52
CA ASP A 67 -13.67 -15.84 -16.45
C ASP A 67 -13.96 -14.33 -16.35
N SER A 68 -13.18 -13.58 -15.58
CA SER A 68 -13.29 -12.11 -15.53
C SER A 68 -12.59 -11.46 -16.72
N GLU A 69 -12.93 -10.21 -16.99
CA GLU A 69 -12.31 -9.45 -18.08
C GLU A 69 -10.81 -9.24 -17.85
N LEU A 70 -10.05 -9.24 -18.95
CA LEU A 70 -8.64 -8.87 -18.98
C LEU A 70 -8.49 -7.38 -19.33
N PRO A 71 -7.49 -6.69 -18.74
CA PRO A 71 -7.18 -5.30 -19.06
C PRO A 71 -6.78 -5.16 -20.54
N GLN A 72 -7.16 -4.03 -21.14
CA GLN A 72 -6.77 -3.67 -22.49
C GLN A 72 -6.05 -2.30 -22.50
N PRO A 73 -4.81 -2.23 -23.02
CA PRO A 73 -3.98 -3.33 -23.50
C PRO A 73 -3.43 -4.20 -22.36
N ILE A 74 -3.29 -5.51 -22.59
CA ILE A 74 -2.63 -6.43 -21.64
C ILE A 74 -1.17 -5.98 -21.45
N SER A 75 -0.63 -5.99 -20.23
CA SER A 75 0.80 -5.69 -20.00
C SER A 75 1.74 -6.81 -20.46
N LEU A 76 3.05 -6.52 -20.56
CA LEU A 76 4.06 -7.56 -20.82
C LEU A 76 4.15 -8.58 -19.67
N LYS A 77 3.98 -8.12 -18.43
CA LYS A 77 3.99 -8.96 -17.22
C LYS A 77 2.84 -9.94 -17.24
N LEU A 78 1.62 -9.45 -17.47
CA LEU A 78 0.42 -10.30 -17.57
C LEU A 78 0.48 -11.26 -18.76
N ARG A 79 0.99 -10.83 -19.93
CA ARG A 79 1.25 -11.74 -21.05
C ARG A 79 2.19 -12.90 -20.67
N THR A 80 3.26 -12.59 -19.96
CA THR A 80 4.26 -13.59 -19.53
C THR A 80 3.67 -14.58 -18.53
N LEU A 81 2.85 -14.10 -17.59
CA LEU A 81 2.12 -14.93 -16.64
C LEU A 81 1.11 -15.84 -17.34
N LEU A 82 0.28 -15.30 -18.24
CA LEU A 82 -0.69 -16.08 -19.02
C LEU A 82 0.00 -17.16 -19.87
N ALA A 83 1.11 -16.83 -20.52
CA ALA A 83 1.88 -17.78 -21.32
C ALA A 83 2.49 -18.90 -20.46
N SER A 84 3.01 -18.57 -19.27
CA SER A 84 3.57 -19.55 -18.34
C SER A 84 2.49 -20.45 -17.74
N ALA A 85 1.37 -19.86 -17.29
CA ALA A 85 0.22 -20.59 -16.77
C ALA A 85 -0.39 -21.52 -17.82
N SER A 86 -0.44 -21.10 -19.09
CA SER A 86 -0.94 -21.93 -20.20
C SER A 86 -0.16 -23.23 -20.36
N LYS A 87 1.17 -23.22 -20.16
CA LYS A 87 2.02 -24.41 -20.23
C LYS A 87 1.77 -25.41 -19.10
N MET A 88 1.27 -24.94 -17.96
CA MET A 88 1.09 -25.72 -16.72
C MET A 88 -0.38 -26.04 -16.42
N SER A 89 -1.29 -25.74 -17.34
CA SER A 89 -2.72 -25.87 -17.17
C SER A 89 -3.33 -26.84 -18.18
N GLN A 90 -4.51 -27.33 -17.88
CA GLN A 90 -5.30 -28.19 -18.76
C GLN A 90 -6.51 -27.43 -19.28
N ALA A 91 -6.96 -27.75 -20.49
CA ALA A 91 -8.19 -27.18 -21.03
C ALA A 91 -9.39 -27.61 -20.18
N ASP A 92 -10.19 -26.64 -19.79
CA ASP A 92 -11.42 -26.80 -19.01
C ASP A 92 -12.48 -25.84 -19.55
N PRO A 93 -13.05 -26.13 -20.74
CA PRO A 93 -13.98 -25.23 -21.41
C PRO A 93 -15.27 -25.04 -20.59
N ARG A 94 -15.68 -23.79 -20.41
CA ARG A 94 -16.88 -23.39 -19.67
C ARG A 94 -17.90 -22.72 -20.59
N LEU A 95 -19.17 -22.71 -20.20
CA LEU A 95 -20.27 -22.15 -21.01
C LEU A 95 -20.01 -20.70 -21.46
N HIS A 96 -19.44 -19.88 -20.58
CA HIS A 96 -19.13 -18.47 -20.85
C HIS A 96 -17.68 -18.24 -21.26
N ASN A 97 -16.82 -19.27 -21.20
CA ASN A 97 -15.42 -19.19 -21.57
C ASN A 97 -14.96 -20.54 -22.12
N VAL A 98 -15.09 -20.69 -23.44
CA VAL A 98 -14.68 -21.92 -24.15
C VAL A 98 -13.16 -22.16 -24.09
N TRP A 99 -12.40 -21.16 -23.62
CA TRP A 99 -10.96 -21.21 -23.41
C TRP A 99 -10.58 -21.31 -21.93
N GLY A 100 -11.53 -21.65 -21.07
CA GLY A 100 -11.29 -21.93 -19.67
C GLY A 100 -10.18 -22.96 -19.49
N ARG A 101 -9.37 -22.78 -18.44
CA ARG A 101 -8.24 -23.64 -18.10
C ARG A 101 -8.15 -23.84 -16.61
N THR A 102 -7.89 -25.08 -16.22
CA THR A 102 -7.66 -25.47 -14.81
C THR A 102 -6.18 -25.65 -14.51
N THR A 103 -5.74 -25.24 -13.33
CA THR A 103 -4.34 -25.32 -12.86
C THR A 103 -4.28 -25.23 -11.34
N SER A 104 -3.09 -25.23 -10.76
CA SER A 104 -2.93 -25.07 -9.31
C SER A 104 -3.42 -23.70 -8.84
N THR A 105 -3.96 -23.64 -7.61
CA THR A 105 -4.47 -22.39 -7.02
C THR A 105 -3.43 -21.27 -7.02
N ALA A 106 -2.16 -21.60 -6.76
CA ALA A 106 -1.07 -20.63 -6.76
C ALA A 106 -0.87 -19.95 -8.13
N ILE A 107 -0.90 -20.74 -9.22
CA ILE A 107 -0.74 -20.22 -10.58
C ILE A 107 -1.96 -19.38 -10.97
N ALA A 108 -3.17 -19.89 -10.68
CA ALA A 108 -4.40 -19.17 -10.95
C ALA A 108 -4.43 -17.82 -10.19
N VAL A 109 -4.09 -17.80 -8.91
CA VAL A 109 -4.02 -16.57 -8.10
C VAL A 109 -3.00 -15.59 -8.67
N SER A 110 -1.81 -16.03 -9.09
CA SER A 110 -0.80 -15.14 -9.67
C SER A 110 -1.31 -14.41 -10.92
N VAL A 111 -1.97 -15.12 -11.84
CA VAL A 111 -2.57 -14.51 -13.03
C VAL A 111 -3.73 -13.59 -12.64
N CYS A 112 -4.63 -14.10 -11.78
CA CYS A 112 -5.85 -13.39 -11.38
C CYS A 112 -5.56 -12.07 -10.65
N SER A 113 -4.61 -12.10 -9.71
CA SER A 113 -4.19 -10.89 -8.99
C SER A 113 -3.55 -9.86 -9.91
N GLN A 114 -2.76 -10.28 -10.90
CA GLN A 114 -2.13 -9.34 -11.84
C GLN A 114 -3.14 -8.66 -12.77
N HIS A 115 -4.10 -9.40 -13.34
CA HIS A 115 -5.07 -8.76 -14.23
C HIS A 115 -6.08 -7.91 -13.45
N ASP A 116 -6.45 -8.29 -12.22
CA ASP A 116 -7.30 -7.47 -11.36
C ASP A 116 -6.60 -6.16 -10.97
N PHE A 117 -5.30 -6.22 -10.66
CA PHE A 117 -4.46 -5.05 -10.45
C PHE A 117 -4.49 -4.10 -11.65
N GLU A 118 -4.15 -4.61 -12.83
CA GLU A 118 -4.07 -3.81 -14.06
C GLU A 118 -5.42 -3.24 -14.50
N LEU A 119 -6.52 -3.97 -14.25
CA LEU A 119 -7.87 -3.58 -14.67
C LEU A 119 -8.54 -2.60 -13.71
N LYS A 120 -8.33 -2.75 -12.40
CA LYS A 120 -9.08 -2.00 -11.37
C LYS A 120 -8.19 -1.09 -10.55
N VAL A 121 -7.17 -1.67 -9.91
CA VAL A 121 -6.37 -0.99 -8.89
C VAL A 121 -5.44 0.06 -9.51
N LEU A 122 -4.76 -0.27 -10.61
CA LEU A 122 -3.83 0.63 -11.27
C LEU A 122 -4.53 1.87 -11.84
N PRO A 123 -5.66 1.77 -12.58
CA PRO A 123 -6.40 2.96 -13.02
C PRO A 123 -6.86 3.86 -11.86
N GLU A 124 -7.32 3.26 -10.76
CA GLU A 124 -7.70 4.01 -9.55
C GLU A 124 -6.50 4.75 -8.94
N ALA A 125 -5.36 4.08 -8.82
CA ALA A 125 -4.13 4.70 -8.31
C ALA A 125 -3.67 5.89 -9.16
N LEU A 126 -3.73 5.74 -10.49
CA LEU A 126 -3.41 6.81 -11.45
C LEU A 126 -4.39 7.99 -11.33
N ALA A 127 -5.68 7.71 -11.14
CA ALA A 127 -6.69 8.75 -10.93
C ALA A 127 -6.49 9.51 -9.61
N ASN A 128 -6.00 8.83 -8.58
CA ASN A 128 -5.61 9.43 -7.29
C ASN A 128 -4.22 10.09 -7.32
N GLY A 129 -3.49 10.00 -8.43
CA GLY A 129 -2.15 10.60 -8.57
C GLY A 129 -1.06 9.92 -7.73
N TRP A 130 -1.23 8.66 -7.33
CA TRP A 130 -0.20 7.96 -6.56
C TRP A 130 1.05 7.69 -7.42
N PRO A 131 2.27 7.75 -6.83
CA PRO A 131 3.50 7.56 -7.59
C PRO A 131 3.58 6.18 -8.24
N THR A 132 3.99 6.16 -9.51
CA THR A 132 4.28 4.93 -10.28
C THR A 132 5.75 4.55 -10.26
N GLU A 133 6.61 5.47 -9.78
CA GLU A 133 8.04 5.27 -9.62
C GLU A 133 8.50 5.96 -8.33
N HIS A 134 9.51 5.38 -7.68
CA HIS A 134 10.14 5.94 -6.48
C HIS A 134 11.66 5.95 -6.64
N ASN A 135 12.31 6.99 -6.09
CA ASN A 135 13.77 6.96 -5.94
C ASN A 135 14.14 6.21 -4.65
N TRP A 136 14.26 4.90 -4.75
CA TRP A 136 14.59 4.02 -3.62
C TRP A 136 15.96 4.31 -2.99
N TYR A 137 16.91 4.83 -3.78
CA TYR A 137 18.23 5.19 -3.27
C TYR A 137 18.18 6.38 -2.32
N ALA A 138 17.33 7.37 -2.61
CA ALA A 138 17.15 8.55 -1.77
C ALA A 138 16.18 8.34 -0.60
N LEU A 139 15.36 7.28 -0.63
CA LEU A 139 14.35 7.03 0.40
C LEU A 139 14.96 6.86 1.79
N GLY A 140 16.11 6.18 1.91
CA GLY A 140 16.82 6.04 3.18
C GLY A 140 17.21 7.40 3.79
N ASP A 141 17.75 8.31 2.97
CA ASP A 141 18.14 9.65 3.42
C ASP A 141 16.94 10.47 3.89
N ARG A 142 15.81 10.38 3.18
CA ARG A 142 14.54 11.03 3.58
C ARG A 142 14.10 10.55 4.96
N VAL A 143 14.11 9.23 5.18
CA VAL A 143 13.75 8.64 6.48
C VAL A 143 14.72 9.08 7.58
N SER A 144 16.03 9.11 7.30
CA SER A 144 17.04 9.58 8.25
C SER A 144 16.85 11.05 8.63
N TRP A 145 16.39 11.91 7.73
CA TRP A 145 16.10 13.31 8.08
C TRP A 145 14.93 13.48 9.06
N MET A 146 14.06 12.49 9.18
CA MET A 146 12.97 12.49 10.15
C MET A 146 13.41 12.13 11.57
N GLU A 147 14.69 11.78 11.79
CA GLU A 147 15.21 11.40 13.12
C GLU A 147 14.81 12.34 14.26
N PRO A 148 14.94 13.68 14.14
CA PRO A 148 14.62 14.58 15.23
C PRO A 148 13.15 14.52 15.65
N GLU A 149 12.26 14.13 14.74
CA GLU A 149 10.82 14.03 14.96
C GLU A 149 10.42 12.63 15.47
N LEU A 150 11.13 11.59 15.03
CA LEU A 150 10.89 10.21 15.43
C LEU A 150 11.50 9.89 16.80
N ARG A 151 12.63 10.51 17.15
CA ARG A 151 13.34 10.24 18.40
C ARG A 151 12.49 10.50 19.64
N PRO A 152 11.72 11.61 19.75
CA PRO A 152 10.81 11.80 20.88
C PRO A 152 9.70 10.75 20.96
N ILE A 153 9.18 10.26 19.82
CA ILE A 153 8.19 9.16 19.81
C ILE A 153 8.82 7.88 20.36
N PHE A 154 10.07 7.63 19.99
CA PHE A 154 10.85 6.50 20.48
C PHE A 154 11.17 6.62 21.97
N GLU A 155 11.75 7.72 22.44
CA GLU A 155 12.30 7.83 23.81
C GLU A 155 11.27 8.25 24.86
N GLU A 156 10.35 9.16 24.51
CA GLU A 156 9.43 9.78 25.47
C GLU A 156 8.12 8.99 25.57
N ARG A 157 7.83 8.45 26.77
CA ARG A 157 6.58 7.71 27.00
C ARG A 157 5.33 8.59 26.96
N THR A 158 5.46 9.88 27.20
CA THR A 158 4.33 10.82 27.30
C THR A 158 4.56 11.99 26.36
N GLY A 159 3.47 12.58 25.84
CA GLY A 159 3.56 13.67 24.87
C GLY A 159 3.66 13.12 23.45
N PRO A 160 4.84 13.09 22.80
CA PRO A 160 4.95 12.71 21.39
C PRO A 160 4.45 11.30 21.07
N ARG A 161 4.81 10.29 21.88
CA ARG A 161 4.32 8.92 21.67
C ARG A 161 2.80 8.80 21.82
N GLU A 162 2.23 9.43 22.84
CA GLU A 162 0.78 9.42 23.05
C GLU A 162 0.01 10.23 22.00
N ALA A 163 0.67 11.17 21.30
CA ALA A 163 0.10 11.89 20.17
C ALA A 163 0.22 11.13 18.83
N CYS A 164 1.10 10.12 18.74
CA CYS A 164 1.26 9.31 17.54
C CYS A 164 -0.01 8.49 17.24
N ILE A 165 -0.58 8.70 16.06
CA ILE A 165 -1.81 8.04 15.60
C ILE A 165 -1.68 6.50 15.65
N PHE A 166 -0.53 5.97 15.25
CA PHE A 166 -0.30 4.52 15.19
C PHE A 166 -0.13 3.89 16.58
N TRP A 167 0.47 4.63 17.52
CA TRP A 167 0.49 4.21 18.93
C TRP A 167 -0.91 4.16 19.53
N GLN A 168 -1.71 5.21 19.32
CA GLN A 168 -3.09 5.28 19.80
C GLN A 168 -3.95 4.13 19.25
N GLN A 169 -3.82 3.83 17.95
CA GLN A 169 -4.52 2.72 17.32
C GLN A 169 -4.14 1.38 17.94
N LEU A 170 -2.84 1.12 18.10
CA LEU A 170 -2.39 -0.13 18.71
C LEU A 170 -2.85 -0.28 20.16
N ARG A 171 -2.90 0.83 20.92
CA ARG A 171 -3.45 0.87 22.27
C ARG A 171 -4.94 0.52 22.28
N ALA A 172 -5.73 1.14 21.41
CA ALA A 172 -7.16 0.86 21.26
C ALA A 172 -7.43 -0.60 20.86
N ASP A 173 -6.60 -1.16 19.97
CA ASP A 173 -6.70 -2.56 19.55
C ASP A 173 -6.35 -3.52 20.69
N THR A 174 -5.31 -3.19 21.46
CA THR A 174 -4.92 -3.96 22.64
C THR A 174 -6.03 -4.00 23.68
N GLU A 175 -6.70 -2.87 23.89
CA GLU A 175 -7.83 -2.75 24.81
C GLU A 175 -9.04 -3.54 24.30
N SER A 176 -9.42 -3.38 23.04
CA SER A 176 -10.58 -4.08 22.45
C SER A 176 -10.41 -5.60 22.40
N LEU A 177 -9.20 -6.09 22.12
CA LEU A 177 -8.88 -7.52 22.07
C LEU A 177 -8.47 -8.09 23.44
N GLY A 178 -8.28 -7.23 24.44
CA GLY A 178 -7.91 -7.56 25.81
C GLY A 178 -6.47 -8.05 25.99
N SER A 179 -5.62 -7.99 24.96
CA SER A 179 -4.20 -8.39 25.05
C SER A 179 -3.41 -7.88 23.85
N LEU A 180 -2.20 -7.39 24.12
CA LEU A 180 -1.25 -6.99 23.08
C LEU A 180 -0.90 -8.17 22.17
N ALA A 181 -0.69 -9.36 22.74
CA ALA A 181 -0.38 -10.56 21.98
C ALA A 181 -1.49 -10.92 20.98
N LYS A 182 -2.76 -10.67 21.32
CA LYS A 182 -3.89 -10.87 20.40
C LYS A 182 -3.92 -9.80 19.31
N ALA A 183 -3.69 -8.53 19.67
CA ALA A 183 -3.58 -7.46 18.69
C ALA A 183 -2.47 -7.76 17.67
N LEU A 184 -1.28 -8.13 18.14
CA LEU A 184 -0.14 -8.47 17.31
C LEU A 184 -0.17 -9.89 16.72
N SER A 185 -1.17 -10.72 17.03
CA SER A 185 -1.28 -12.05 16.43
C SER A 185 -1.59 -11.98 14.94
N ALA A 186 -1.28 -13.02 14.16
CA ALA A 186 -1.65 -13.09 12.75
C ALA A 186 -3.14 -12.79 12.51
N ARG A 187 -4.03 -13.24 13.41
CA ARG A 187 -5.47 -12.94 13.33
C ARG A 187 -5.79 -11.47 13.60
N GLY A 188 -5.15 -10.86 14.59
CA GLY A 188 -5.31 -9.43 14.91
C GLY A 188 -4.65 -8.52 13.88
N GLN A 189 -3.57 -8.96 13.24
CA GLN A 189 -2.94 -8.29 12.12
C GLN A 189 -3.73 -8.48 10.83
N TYR A 190 -4.41 -9.62 10.61
CA TYR A 190 -5.20 -9.87 9.41
C TYR A 190 -6.33 -8.84 9.24
N SER A 191 -7.02 -8.49 10.33
CA SER A 191 -8.01 -7.38 10.33
C SER A 191 -7.40 -6.01 10.09
N ARG A 192 -6.07 -5.90 10.07
CA ARG A 192 -5.29 -4.66 10.01
C ARG A 192 -4.19 -4.71 8.94
N LEU A 193 -4.24 -5.65 8.00
CA LEU A 193 -3.22 -5.81 6.96
C LEU A 193 -3.00 -4.48 6.20
N GLN A 194 -4.07 -3.72 5.96
CA GLN A 194 -4.02 -2.41 5.35
C GLN A 194 -3.48 -1.29 6.25
N HIS A 195 -3.45 -1.48 7.58
CA HIS A 195 -3.02 -0.48 8.56
C HIS A 195 -1.54 -0.58 8.94
N MET A 196 -0.90 -1.74 8.69
CA MET A 196 0.54 -1.94 8.89
C MET A 196 1.36 -1.74 7.61
N GLN A 197 0.67 -1.54 6.48
CA GLN A 197 1.31 -1.30 5.19
C GLN A 197 1.74 0.16 5.05
N THR A 198 2.74 0.37 4.20
CA THR A 198 3.37 1.66 3.90
C THR A 198 2.66 2.41 2.77
N GLY A 199 1.39 2.08 2.49
CA GLY A 199 0.62 2.62 1.38
C GLY A 199 1.29 2.37 0.03
N TYR A 200 1.29 3.37 -0.85
CA TYR A 200 1.90 3.31 -2.18
C TYR A 200 3.41 3.08 -2.19
N TYR A 201 4.08 3.04 -1.03
CA TYR A 201 5.49 2.66 -0.94
C TYR A 201 5.70 1.14 -1.00
N GLY A 202 4.66 0.34 -0.73
CA GLY A 202 4.71 -1.11 -0.82
C GLY A 202 5.76 -1.78 0.08
N GLU A 203 6.00 -3.06 -0.19
CA GLU A 203 6.94 -3.88 0.59
C GLU A 203 8.40 -3.44 0.41
N MET A 204 8.73 -2.95 -0.79
CA MET A 204 10.06 -2.40 -1.07
C MET A 204 10.34 -1.17 -0.19
N GLY A 205 9.39 -0.23 -0.11
CA GLY A 205 9.52 0.92 0.78
C GLY A 205 9.52 0.53 2.26
N ALA A 206 8.69 -0.43 2.67
CA ALA A 206 8.73 -0.97 4.03
C ALA A 206 10.11 -1.52 4.40
N THR A 207 10.76 -2.22 3.46
CA THR A 207 12.12 -2.76 3.64
C THR A 207 13.15 -1.64 3.84
N VAL A 208 13.12 -0.59 3.03
CA VAL A 208 14.03 0.56 3.16
C VAL A 208 13.79 1.31 4.46
N ILE A 209 12.53 1.61 4.79
CA ILE A 209 12.14 2.30 6.03
C ILE A 209 12.63 1.50 7.24
N HIS A 210 12.30 0.20 7.30
CA HIS A 210 12.67 -0.67 8.41
C HIS A 210 14.18 -0.74 8.62
N ARG A 211 14.95 -1.00 7.55
CA ARG A 211 16.42 -1.03 7.63
C ARG A 211 17.01 0.29 8.10
N THR A 212 16.41 1.41 7.71
CA THR A 212 16.88 2.75 8.10
C THR A 212 16.57 3.01 9.58
N LEU A 213 15.34 2.71 10.02
CA LEU A 213 14.94 2.83 11.42
C LEU A 213 15.79 1.96 12.36
N MET A 214 16.14 0.73 11.96
CA MET A 214 17.02 -0.13 12.76
C MET A 214 18.44 0.45 12.91
N LYS A 215 18.92 1.23 11.94
CA LYS A 215 20.22 1.92 12.03
C LYS A 215 20.13 3.15 12.94
N MET A 216 19.02 3.89 12.87
CA MET A 216 18.78 5.11 13.67
C MET A 216 18.51 4.81 15.15
N PHE A 217 17.82 3.70 15.42
CA PHE A 217 17.41 3.28 16.75
C PHE A 217 17.90 1.86 17.06
N PRO A 218 19.22 1.64 17.18
CA PRO A 218 19.77 0.30 17.35
C PRO A 218 19.28 -0.36 18.64
N PHE A 219 19.26 -1.69 18.67
CA PHE A 219 18.78 -2.47 19.83
C PHE A 219 19.48 -2.08 21.15
N SER A 220 20.75 -1.70 21.11
CA SER A 220 21.50 -1.20 22.29
C SER A 220 20.89 0.06 22.92
N GLU A 221 20.28 0.93 22.11
CA GLU A 221 19.53 2.10 22.60
C GLU A 221 18.13 1.68 23.07
N ALA A 222 17.50 0.73 22.35
CA ALA A 222 16.20 0.21 22.72
C ALA A 222 16.16 -0.40 24.14
N LEU A 223 17.26 -0.99 24.61
CA LEU A 223 17.35 -1.49 25.99
C LEU A 223 17.19 -0.39 27.06
N LYS A 224 17.41 0.88 26.69
CA LYS A 224 17.30 2.04 27.59
C LYS A 224 15.91 2.66 27.56
N VAL A 225 15.09 2.29 26.58
CA VAL A 225 13.76 2.83 26.32
C VAL A 225 12.74 1.74 26.60
N SER A 226 11.78 2.01 27.48
CA SER A 226 10.70 1.06 27.69
C SER A 226 9.60 1.30 26.66
N VAL A 227 9.45 0.28 25.82
CA VAL A 227 8.38 0.10 24.84
C VAL A 227 7.38 -0.97 25.32
N ASP A 228 7.43 -1.34 26.60
CA ASP A 228 6.55 -2.34 27.20
C ASP A 228 5.06 -2.06 26.93
N PRO A 229 4.24 -3.09 26.69
CA PRO A 229 4.60 -4.52 26.69
C PRO A 229 5.15 -5.05 25.35
N MET A 230 5.46 -4.18 24.39
CA MET A 230 6.03 -4.59 23.11
C MET A 230 7.53 -4.82 23.20
N THR A 231 8.02 -5.67 22.31
CA THR A 231 9.42 -5.69 21.92
C THR A 231 9.77 -4.46 21.10
N TRP A 232 11.06 -4.12 21.07
CA TRP A 232 11.59 -3.07 20.20
C TRP A 232 11.22 -3.27 18.72
N MET A 233 11.28 -4.50 18.23
CA MET A 233 10.93 -4.81 16.84
C MET A 233 9.46 -4.58 16.55
N GLU A 234 8.57 -4.97 17.47
CA GLU A 234 7.14 -4.72 17.33
C GLU A 234 6.84 -3.22 17.32
N PHE A 235 7.54 -2.42 18.14
CA PHE A 235 7.40 -0.97 18.11
C PHE A 235 7.86 -0.36 16.77
N ILE A 236 9.01 -0.80 16.24
CA ILE A 236 9.51 -0.34 14.94
C ILE A 236 8.51 -0.67 13.82
N ILE A 237 7.99 -1.90 13.78
CA ILE A 237 7.09 -2.37 12.71
C ILE A 237 5.70 -1.74 12.82
N ASN A 238 5.12 -1.69 14.02
CA ASN A 238 3.71 -1.32 14.20
C ASN A 238 3.49 0.17 14.49
N VAL A 239 4.54 0.91 14.84
CA VAL A 239 4.44 2.33 15.21
C VAL A 239 5.32 3.18 14.31
N LEU A 240 6.64 2.99 14.34
CA LEU A 240 7.55 3.89 13.63
C LEU A 240 7.51 3.73 12.11
N THR A 241 7.37 2.50 11.60
CA THR A 241 7.27 2.24 10.15
C THR A 241 6.05 2.93 9.51
N PRO A 242 4.83 2.75 10.03
CA PRO A 242 3.67 3.44 9.44
C PRO A 242 3.66 4.95 9.74
N GLU A 243 4.24 5.40 10.87
CA GLU A 243 4.48 6.83 11.14
C GLU A 243 5.37 7.47 10.08
N VAL A 244 6.48 6.83 9.73
CA VAL A 244 7.38 7.28 8.66
C VAL A 244 6.66 7.27 7.30
N ALA A 245 5.95 6.20 6.97
CA ALA A 245 5.23 6.12 5.70
C ALA A 245 4.18 7.24 5.58
N MET A 246 3.45 7.56 6.65
CA MET A 246 2.54 8.70 6.68
C MET A 246 3.28 10.03 6.49
N ARG A 247 4.42 10.26 7.15
CA ARG A 247 5.21 11.50 6.98
C ARG A 247 5.72 11.63 5.54
N LEU A 248 6.19 10.54 4.95
CA LEU A 248 6.62 10.51 3.56
C LEU A 248 5.46 10.87 2.60
N ILE A 249 4.24 10.37 2.88
CA ILE A 249 3.04 10.75 2.12
C ILE A 249 2.72 12.24 2.26
N MET A 250 2.86 12.79 3.47
CA MET A 250 2.70 14.23 3.69
C MET A 250 3.75 15.05 2.93
N GLU A 251 4.99 14.57 2.84
CA GLU A 251 6.08 15.21 2.09
C GLU A 251 5.85 15.15 0.57
N ASP A 252 5.33 14.04 0.05
CA ASP A 252 5.10 13.85 -1.39
C ASP A 252 3.86 14.61 -1.88
N SER A 253 2.94 14.94 -0.99
CA SER A 253 1.67 15.58 -1.34
C SER A 253 1.87 17.02 -1.81
N GLU A 254 1.30 17.33 -2.98
CA GLU A 254 1.16 18.72 -3.46
C GLU A 254 0.11 19.50 -2.67
N ASP A 255 -0.82 18.82 -1.97
CA ASP A 255 -1.84 19.47 -1.16
C ASP A 255 -1.22 20.09 0.09
N ALA A 256 -1.33 21.41 0.13
CA ALA A 256 -0.81 22.21 1.20
C ALA A 256 -1.48 21.94 2.56
N ALA A 257 -2.73 21.51 2.54
CA ALA A 257 -3.55 21.33 3.71
C ALA A 257 -3.60 19.88 4.19
N LEU A 258 -2.87 18.96 3.54
CA LEU A 258 -2.88 17.56 3.93
C LEU A 258 -2.29 17.40 5.34
N ASP A 259 -3.16 17.02 6.28
CA ASP A 259 -2.80 16.72 7.65
C ASP A 259 -2.48 15.23 7.83
N ALA A 260 -2.04 14.87 9.03
CA ALA A 260 -1.70 13.49 9.37
C ALA A 260 -2.88 12.52 9.17
N ALA A 261 -4.10 12.95 9.47
CA ALA A 261 -5.29 12.11 9.30
C ALA A 261 -5.59 11.83 7.82
N GLY A 262 -5.49 12.84 6.96
CA GLY A 262 -5.61 12.70 5.51
C GLY A 262 -4.50 11.84 4.93
N ALA A 263 -3.26 12.00 5.39
CA ALA A 263 -2.15 11.15 4.97
C ALA A 263 -2.34 9.67 5.39
N VAL A 264 -2.87 9.41 6.59
CA VAL A 264 -3.27 8.06 7.02
C VAL A 264 -4.37 7.48 6.12
N HIS A 265 -5.32 8.30 5.66
CA HIS A 265 -6.34 7.85 4.72
C HIS A 265 -5.70 7.43 3.38
N ILE A 266 -4.80 8.24 2.82
CA ILE A 266 -4.04 7.89 1.60
C ILE A 266 -3.21 6.63 1.82
N LEU A 267 -2.49 6.53 2.94
CA LEU A 267 -1.68 5.37 3.31
C LEU A 267 -2.51 4.09 3.23
N ARG A 268 -3.72 4.09 3.81
CA ARG A 268 -4.59 2.90 3.82
C ARG A 268 -5.24 2.63 2.47
N ALA A 269 -5.67 3.67 1.76
CA ALA A 269 -6.29 3.53 0.45
C ALA A 269 -5.30 2.98 -0.59
N SER A 270 -4.02 3.36 -0.47
CA SER A 270 -2.96 2.98 -1.41
C SER A 270 -2.20 1.70 -1.09
N SER A 271 -2.55 1.04 0.01
CA SER A 271 -1.93 -0.19 0.51
C SER A 271 -1.93 -1.33 -0.53
N THR A 272 -3.08 -1.68 -1.09
CA THR A 272 -3.19 -2.73 -2.12
C THR A 272 -2.36 -2.41 -3.36
N TYR A 273 -2.40 -1.14 -3.79
CA TYR A 273 -1.61 -0.65 -4.91
C TYR A 273 -0.11 -0.81 -4.65
N GLY A 274 0.38 -0.35 -3.50
CA GLY A 274 1.80 -0.40 -3.16
C GLY A 274 2.35 -1.82 -3.11
N VAL A 275 1.63 -2.77 -2.50
CA VAL A 275 2.05 -4.18 -2.43
C VAL A 275 2.20 -4.81 -3.82
N GLN A 276 1.29 -4.49 -4.74
CA GLN A 276 1.32 -5.06 -6.09
C GLN A 276 2.31 -4.34 -7.03
N MET A 277 2.47 -3.03 -6.86
CA MET A 277 3.35 -2.20 -7.69
C MET A 277 4.82 -2.27 -7.26
N PHE A 278 5.08 -2.40 -5.95
CA PHE A 278 6.43 -2.35 -5.37
C PHE A 278 6.67 -3.50 -4.36
N PRO A 279 6.66 -4.76 -4.83
CA PRO A 279 6.98 -5.92 -4.00
C PRO A 279 8.46 -5.92 -3.56
N ALA A 280 8.80 -6.64 -2.49
CA ALA A 280 10.19 -6.67 -1.98
C ALA A 280 11.15 -7.52 -2.83
N ASP A 281 10.62 -8.49 -3.58
CA ASP A 281 11.38 -9.50 -4.33
C ASP A 281 11.17 -9.32 -5.85
N GLU A 282 11.81 -8.31 -6.45
CA GLU A 282 12.09 -8.23 -7.90
C GLU A 282 13.54 -7.75 -8.15
#